data_AF-A0A087M847-F1
#
_entry.id   AF-A0A087M847-F1
#
_cell.length_a   1.000
_cell.length_b   1.000
_cell.length_c   1.000
_cell.angle_alpha   90.00
_cell.angle_beta   90.00
_cell.angle_gamma   90.00
#
_symmetry.space_group_name_H-M   'P 1'
#
loop_
_entity.id
_entity.type
_entity.pdbx_description
1 polymer ?
#
loop_
_entity_poly.entity_id
_entity_poly.type
_entity_poly.pdbx_seq_one_letter_code
_entity_poly.pdbx_strand_id
1 'polypeptide(L)'
;MIIFHLGFAWLVVVIFSLILGLFGFYIVAFILGCCRPFIQKELPKVSLKNPWTKRLFLFLVGFNSFFYFQQCYEWISPKESAYPNAKCYYAAGNVVALYRAFLSPSNPITYWLVYPHRLLYAMATPLIPHEDGELALWRYHWFVYPHARGFSMPHYLYESNTNPLFRKEGAVATFTWEFIKAVHHDNFKDKNIREQHALRDLPLAALYLDEMYNHEKVPSSIFVTPEAEEVITHKPIVYSKDQQYMLDGPNKKESEMFRAMYNNLWFVNQKSYYIATTAYEALNALEAKWKTSPLMQQELKQHPSLEATRIAAMIAMLERGAFHYKLNMNDISCTHPYVLHYIALRQELKAMADNTASLLIDNLDKRYIEGGIGAELYKYVFEHYCNPNC
;
A
#
# COMPACT_ATOMS: atom_id res chain seq x y z
N MET A 1 0.99 4.63 44.61
CA MET A 1 1.58 5.30 43.43
C MET A 1 1.15 4.66 42.11
N ILE A 2 1.28 3.33 41.95
CA ILE A 2 0.90 2.60 40.71
C ILE A 2 -0.59 2.79 40.34
N ILE A 3 -1.51 2.70 41.31
CA ILE A 3 -2.96 2.87 41.10
C ILE A 3 -3.31 4.31 40.64
N PHE A 4 -2.55 5.32 41.08
CA PHE A 4 -2.78 6.72 40.71
C PHE A 4 -2.33 7.00 39.26
N HIS A 5 -1.21 6.41 38.82
CA HIS A 5 -0.77 6.51 37.43
C HIS A 5 -1.69 5.75 36.47
N LEU A 6 -2.22 4.59 36.89
CA LEU A 6 -3.23 3.85 36.12
C LEU A 6 -4.53 4.64 35.99
N GLY A 7 -5.01 5.28 37.06
CA GLY A 7 -6.20 6.15 37.02
C GLY A 7 -6.02 7.38 36.14
N PHE A 8 -4.84 8.03 36.17
CA PHE A 8 -4.53 9.17 35.32
C PHE A 8 -4.40 8.78 33.84
N ALA A 9 -3.76 7.64 33.54
CA ALA A 9 -3.68 7.12 32.18
C ALA A 9 -5.08 6.80 31.61
N TRP A 10 -5.95 6.18 32.43
CA TRP A 10 -7.34 5.90 32.03
C TRP A 10 -8.15 7.18 31.81
N LEU A 11 -7.97 8.19 32.67
CA LEU A 11 -8.60 9.50 32.52
C LEU A 11 -8.14 10.20 31.23
N VAL A 12 -6.85 10.16 30.91
CA VAL A 12 -6.31 10.71 29.66
C VAL A 12 -6.90 9.98 28.46
N VAL A 13 -6.98 8.64 28.48
CA VAL A 13 -7.58 7.84 27.40
C VAL A 13 -9.06 8.16 27.22
N VAL A 14 -9.84 8.29 28.30
CA VAL A 14 -11.27 8.65 28.23
C VAL A 14 -11.46 10.07 27.73
N ILE A 15 -10.66 11.03 28.20
CA ILE A 15 -10.71 12.42 27.74
C ILE A 15 -10.32 12.50 26.26
N PHE A 16 -9.26 11.80 25.83
CA PHE A 16 -8.88 11.76 24.42
C PHE A 16 -9.94 11.08 23.57
N SER A 17 -10.55 10.00 24.04
CA SER A 17 -11.63 9.29 23.33
C SER A 17 -12.91 10.12 23.22
N LEU A 18 -13.24 10.90 24.26
CA LEU A 18 -14.36 11.85 24.23
C LEU A 18 -14.07 13.06 23.33
N ILE A 19 -12.85 13.59 23.37
CA ILE A 19 -12.40 14.66 22.48
C ILE A 19 -12.45 14.17 21.03
N LEU A 20 -11.97 12.96 20.76
CA LEU A 20 -11.96 12.32 19.44
C LEU A 20 -13.36 11.92 18.96
N GLY A 21 -14.26 11.47 19.85
CA GLY A 21 -15.66 11.18 19.53
C GLY A 21 -16.44 12.45 19.20
N LEU A 22 -16.25 13.52 19.98
CA LEU A 22 -16.74 14.86 19.63
C LEU A 22 -16.10 15.34 18.33
N PHE A 23 -14.82 15.05 18.10
CA PHE A 23 -14.10 15.37 16.87
C PHE A 23 -14.68 14.70 15.63
N GLY A 24 -14.98 13.41 15.70
CA GLY A 24 -15.61 12.67 14.60
C GLY A 24 -16.98 13.25 14.28
N PHE A 25 -17.76 13.58 15.32
CA PHE A 25 -19.02 14.29 15.16
C PHE A 25 -18.85 15.68 14.50
N TYR A 26 -17.82 16.44 14.89
CA TYR A 26 -17.56 17.77 14.33
C TYR A 26 -16.94 17.76 12.94
N ILE A 27 -16.10 16.77 12.61
CA ILE A 27 -15.61 16.56 11.24
C ILE A 27 -16.79 16.23 10.34
N VAL A 28 -17.69 15.33 10.75
CA VAL A 28 -18.93 15.04 10.02
C VAL A 28 -19.80 16.31 9.87
N ALA A 29 -20.00 17.08 10.95
CA ALA A 29 -20.77 18.32 10.90
C ALA A 29 -20.11 19.41 10.03
N PHE A 30 -18.78 19.49 10.02
CA PHE A 30 -17.99 20.43 9.20
C PHE A 30 -18.00 20.02 7.73
N ILE A 31 -17.89 18.73 7.41
CA ILE A 31 -18.03 18.19 6.06
C ILE A 31 -19.43 18.47 5.52
N LEU A 32 -20.48 18.19 6.32
CA LEU A 32 -21.86 18.53 5.97
C LEU A 32 -22.07 20.06 5.83
N GLY A 33 -21.33 20.86 6.60
CA GLY A 33 -21.39 22.32 6.60
C GLY A 33 -20.57 23.01 5.50
N CYS A 34 -19.54 22.37 4.94
CA CYS A 34 -18.71 22.89 3.84
C CYS A 34 -19.19 22.38 2.48
N CYS A 35 -19.75 21.18 2.39
CA CYS A 35 -20.44 20.66 1.19
C CYS A 35 -21.88 21.23 1.05
N ARG A 36 -22.11 22.45 1.57
CA ARG A 36 -23.42 23.01 1.94
C ARG A 36 -24.41 23.43 0.84
N PRO A 37 -24.15 23.42 -0.48
CA PRO A 37 -25.23 23.78 -1.38
C PRO A 37 -26.43 22.80 -1.33
N PHE A 38 -26.33 21.64 -0.67
CA PHE A 38 -27.30 20.54 -0.85
C PHE A 38 -27.93 19.89 0.39
N ILE A 39 -27.71 20.38 1.63
CA ILE A 39 -28.36 19.79 2.83
C ILE A 39 -28.99 20.89 3.70
N GLN A 40 -30.28 21.14 3.48
CA GLN A 40 -31.14 22.01 4.28
C GLN A 40 -31.61 21.31 5.58
N LYS A 41 -30.69 20.94 6.48
CA LYS A 41 -31.07 20.55 7.84
C LYS A 41 -30.39 21.44 8.86
N GLU A 42 -31.19 21.91 9.82
CA GLU A 42 -30.75 22.79 10.89
C GLU A 42 -29.61 22.14 11.67
N LEU A 43 -28.46 22.81 11.73
CA LEU A 43 -27.36 22.40 12.60
C LEU A 43 -27.84 22.45 14.06
N PRO A 44 -27.60 21.39 14.86
CA PRO A 44 -27.95 21.42 16.27
C PRO A 44 -27.23 22.58 16.96
N LYS A 45 -27.98 23.43 17.66
CA LYS A 45 -27.42 24.54 18.46
C LYS A 45 -26.64 23.96 19.65
N VAL A 46 -25.33 23.80 19.48
CA VAL A 46 -24.45 23.41 20.58
C VAL A 46 -24.18 24.61 21.48
N SER A 47 -24.73 24.60 22.70
CA SER A 47 -24.45 25.62 23.71
C SER A 47 -23.12 25.32 24.43
N LEU A 48 -22.02 25.95 23.99
CA LEU A 48 -20.73 25.87 24.66
C LEU A 48 -20.65 26.89 25.81
N LYS A 49 -21.22 26.56 26.97
CA LYS A 49 -21.26 27.45 28.15
C LYS A 49 -19.91 27.66 28.83
N ASN A 50 -18.98 26.70 28.72
CA ASN A 50 -17.67 26.78 29.37
C ASN A 50 -16.65 27.51 28.46
N PRO A 51 -15.96 28.57 28.94
CA PRO A 51 -15.00 29.31 28.13
C PRO A 51 -13.82 28.46 27.63
N TRP A 52 -13.38 27.46 28.40
CA TRP A 52 -12.32 26.54 27.98
C TRP A 52 -12.79 25.61 26.86
N THR A 53 -14.00 25.06 26.95
CA THR A 53 -14.55 24.21 25.88
C THR A 53 -14.78 25.01 24.61
N LYS A 54 -15.20 26.28 24.73
CA LYS A 54 -15.29 27.21 23.59
C LYS A 54 -13.93 27.50 22.95
N ARG A 55 -12.89 27.79 23.75
CA ARG A 55 -11.53 28.03 23.24
C ARG A 55 -10.96 26.79 22.55
N LEU A 56 -11.09 25.63 23.20
CA LEU A 56 -10.68 24.36 22.63
C LEU A 56 -11.44 24.08 21.32
N PHE A 57 -12.75 24.28 21.30
CA PHE A 57 -13.55 24.14 20.08
C PHE A 57 -13.06 25.03 18.94
N LEU A 58 -12.86 26.32 19.20
CA LEU A 58 -12.37 27.27 18.19
C LEU A 58 -10.98 26.89 17.68
N PHE A 59 -10.08 26.47 18.57
CA PHE A 59 -8.76 25.97 18.19
C PHE A 59 -8.87 24.76 17.26
N LEU A 60 -9.70 23.78 17.60
CA LEU A 60 -9.84 22.56 16.82
C LEU A 60 -10.50 22.83 15.47
N VAL A 61 -11.52 23.68 15.40
CA VAL A 61 -12.12 24.11 14.12
C VAL A 61 -11.07 24.83 13.27
N GLY A 62 -10.30 25.76 13.85
CA GLY A 62 -9.23 26.47 13.14
C GLY A 62 -8.15 25.53 12.62
N PHE A 63 -7.68 24.61 13.45
CA PHE A 63 -6.67 23.61 13.10
C PHE A 63 -7.15 22.70 11.96
N ASN A 64 -8.35 22.10 12.07
CA ASN A 64 -8.89 21.25 10.99
C ASN A 64 -9.12 22.03 9.70
N SER A 65 -9.63 23.25 9.80
CA SER A 65 -9.89 24.10 8.63
C SER A 65 -8.59 24.42 7.92
N PHE A 66 -7.51 24.72 8.65
CA PHE A 66 -6.19 24.95 8.08
C PHE A 66 -5.71 23.75 7.25
N PHE A 67 -5.72 22.54 7.81
CA PHE A 67 -5.33 21.33 7.06
C PHE A 67 -6.25 21.05 5.88
N TYR A 68 -7.56 21.23 6.04
CA TYR A 68 -8.51 21.07 4.95
C TYR A 68 -8.21 22.02 3.79
N PHE A 69 -8.01 23.32 4.07
CA PHE A 69 -7.69 24.30 3.03
C PHE A 69 -6.32 24.05 2.40
N GLN A 70 -5.33 23.60 3.17
CA GLN A 70 -4.04 23.17 2.63
C GLN A 70 -4.22 22.00 1.65
N GLN A 71 -5.01 21.00 2.02
CA GLN A 71 -5.32 19.86 1.15
C GLN A 71 -6.15 20.27 -0.08
N CYS A 72 -7.11 21.19 0.05
CA CYS A 72 -7.81 21.73 -1.10
C CYS A 72 -6.87 22.50 -2.03
N TYR A 73 -5.90 23.25 -1.50
CA TYR A 73 -4.93 23.97 -2.32
C TYR A 73 -4.02 23.02 -3.11
N GLU A 74 -3.58 21.93 -2.47
CA GLU A 74 -2.74 20.90 -3.08
C GLU A 74 -3.51 20.09 -4.13
N TRP A 75 -4.74 19.66 -3.82
CA TRP A 75 -5.46 18.70 -4.65
C TRP A 75 -6.40 19.33 -5.68
N ILE A 76 -6.93 20.53 -5.39
CA ILE A 76 -7.94 21.21 -6.20
C ILE A 76 -7.30 22.45 -6.84
N SER A 77 -6.55 22.23 -7.93
CA SER A 77 -6.13 23.33 -8.81
C SER A 77 -7.36 23.94 -9.51
N PRO A 78 -7.61 25.25 -9.37
CA PRO A 78 -8.77 25.90 -9.98
C PRO A 78 -8.84 25.82 -11.52
N LYS A 79 -7.71 25.53 -12.18
CA LYS A 79 -7.60 25.57 -13.65
C LYS A 79 -7.48 24.18 -14.29
N GLU A 80 -7.05 23.17 -13.54
CA GLU A 80 -6.55 21.92 -14.13
C GLU A 80 -7.04 20.66 -13.41
N SER A 81 -7.68 20.81 -12.24
CA SER A 81 -8.08 19.66 -11.44
C SER A 81 -9.19 18.86 -12.10
N ALA A 82 -8.94 17.57 -12.33
CA ALA A 82 -10.03 16.63 -12.58
C ALA A 82 -10.90 16.52 -11.31
N TYR A 83 -12.21 16.28 -11.49
CA TYR A 83 -13.18 15.95 -10.43
C TYR A 83 -13.11 16.81 -9.15
N PRO A 84 -13.18 18.16 -9.24
CA PRO A 84 -13.00 19.04 -8.08
C PRO A 84 -13.99 18.73 -6.95
N ASN A 85 -15.24 18.37 -7.27
CA ASN A 85 -16.24 17.98 -6.28
C ASN A 85 -15.86 16.70 -5.51
N ALA A 86 -15.32 15.69 -6.20
CA ALA A 86 -14.83 14.48 -5.55
C ALA A 86 -13.66 14.82 -4.63
N LYS A 87 -12.76 15.69 -5.09
CA LYS A 87 -11.56 16.07 -4.35
C LYS A 87 -11.83 16.89 -3.09
N CYS A 88 -12.97 17.57 -2.99
CA CYS A 88 -13.42 18.16 -1.73
C CYS A 88 -13.62 17.10 -0.63
N TYR A 89 -14.20 15.95 -0.97
CA TYR A 89 -14.31 14.82 -0.04
C TYR A 89 -12.94 14.21 0.23
N TYR A 90 -12.07 14.20 -0.78
CA TYR A 90 -10.73 13.70 -0.63
C TYR A 90 -9.89 14.55 0.37
N ALA A 91 -9.92 15.86 0.22
CA ALA A 91 -9.26 16.78 1.16
C ALA A 91 -9.79 16.60 2.59
N ALA A 92 -11.10 16.40 2.75
CA ALA A 92 -11.69 16.11 4.05
C ALA A 92 -11.21 14.77 4.64
N GLY A 93 -11.05 13.74 3.81
CA GLY A 93 -10.53 12.45 4.27
C GLY A 93 -9.06 12.53 4.65
N ASN A 94 -8.23 13.32 3.97
CA ASN A 94 -6.84 13.51 4.38
C ASN A 94 -6.68 14.14 5.76
N VAL A 95 -7.61 15.00 6.17
CA VAL A 95 -7.65 15.51 7.56
C VAL A 95 -7.84 14.35 8.54
N VAL A 96 -8.75 13.42 8.26
CA VAL A 96 -8.95 12.21 9.10
C VAL A 96 -7.73 11.27 9.03
N ALA A 97 -7.07 11.16 7.87
CA ALA A 97 -5.88 10.33 7.67
C ALA A 97 -4.71 10.83 8.51
N LEU A 98 -4.54 12.16 8.59
CA LEU A 98 -3.53 12.80 9.43
C LEU A 98 -3.70 12.41 10.91
N TYR A 99 -4.94 12.38 11.42
CA TYR A 99 -5.20 11.93 12.80
C TYR A 99 -4.87 10.46 13.00
N ARG A 100 -5.16 9.61 12.02
CA ARG A 100 -4.76 8.19 12.08
C ARG A 100 -3.25 8.02 12.10
N ALA A 101 -2.52 8.84 11.35
CA ALA A 101 -1.06 8.85 11.39
C ALA A 101 -0.52 9.25 12.77
N PHE A 102 -1.12 10.23 13.44
CA PHE A 102 -0.71 10.65 14.79
C PHE A 102 -0.95 9.60 15.87
N LEU A 103 -2.04 8.82 15.77
CA LEU A 103 -2.44 7.88 16.82
C LEU A 103 -1.73 6.52 16.73
N SER A 104 -0.86 6.31 15.73
CA SER A 104 -0.37 5.01 15.26
C SER A 104 -1.46 4.16 14.59
N PRO A 105 -1.19 3.52 13.43
CA PRO A 105 -2.13 2.61 12.79
C PRO A 105 -2.50 1.39 13.66
N SER A 106 -1.68 1.11 14.69
CA SER A 106 -1.92 0.03 15.65
C SER A 106 -2.92 0.38 16.76
N ASN A 107 -3.27 1.66 16.92
CA ASN A 107 -4.12 2.08 18.03
C ASN A 107 -5.59 1.73 17.75
N PRO A 108 -6.30 1.05 18.67
CA PRO A 108 -7.71 0.68 18.52
C PRO A 108 -8.62 1.87 18.22
N ILE A 109 -8.26 3.08 18.65
CA ILE A 109 -9.03 4.30 18.37
C ILE A 109 -9.04 4.63 16.87
N THR A 110 -7.96 4.31 16.13
CA THR A 110 -7.91 4.54 14.68
C THR A 110 -8.94 3.74 13.91
N TYR A 111 -9.44 2.63 14.48
CA TYR A 111 -10.55 1.85 13.91
C TYR A 111 -11.80 2.70 13.74
N TRP A 112 -12.14 3.53 14.73
CA TRP A 112 -13.30 4.41 14.65
C TRP A 112 -13.13 5.50 13.59
N LEU A 113 -11.88 5.93 13.35
CA LEU A 113 -11.56 6.91 12.30
C LEU A 113 -11.62 6.30 10.89
N VAL A 114 -11.63 4.97 10.75
CA VAL A 114 -11.84 4.31 9.45
C VAL A 114 -13.28 4.54 8.95
N TYR A 115 -14.27 4.63 9.85
CA TYR A 115 -15.66 4.80 9.45
C TYR A 115 -15.92 6.13 8.70
N PRO A 116 -15.50 7.30 9.22
CA PRO A 116 -15.55 8.55 8.47
C PRO A 116 -14.83 8.50 7.12
N HIS A 117 -13.65 7.87 7.02
CA HIS A 117 -12.97 7.67 5.73
C HIS A 117 -13.84 6.89 4.75
N ARG A 118 -14.48 5.80 5.19
CA ARG A 118 -15.34 4.98 4.32
C ARG A 118 -16.55 5.76 3.84
N LEU A 119 -17.16 6.57 4.71
CA LEU A 119 -18.29 7.41 4.35
C LEU A 119 -17.88 8.45 3.29
N LEU A 120 -16.77 9.16 3.53
CA LEU A 120 -16.20 10.10 2.56
C LEU A 120 -15.86 9.42 1.25
N TYR A 121 -15.25 8.24 1.30
CA TYR A 121 -14.90 7.45 0.11
C TYR A 121 -16.15 7.06 -0.69
N ALA A 122 -17.19 6.58 -0.03
CA ALA A 122 -18.45 6.20 -0.65
C ALA A 122 -19.17 7.41 -1.27
N MET A 123 -19.06 8.60 -0.68
CA MET A 123 -19.61 9.83 -1.26
C MET A 123 -18.83 10.31 -2.48
N ALA A 124 -17.50 10.12 -2.48
CA ALA A 124 -16.63 10.64 -3.52
C ALA A 124 -16.52 9.71 -4.73
N THR A 125 -16.60 8.39 -4.51
CA THR A 125 -16.40 7.37 -5.56
C THR A 125 -17.35 7.54 -6.76
N PRO A 126 -18.66 7.82 -6.59
CA PRO A 126 -19.58 8.02 -7.72
C PRO A 126 -19.25 9.25 -8.59
N LEU A 127 -18.36 10.13 -8.13
CA LEU A 127 -17.97 11.35 -8.81
C LEU A 127 -16.70 11.19 -9.67
N ILE A 128 -16.09 10.00 -9.66
CA ILE A 128 -14.89 9.66 -10.44
C ILE A 128 -15.20 8.43 -11.30
N PRO A 129 -14.85 8.44 -12.61
CA PRO A 129 -14.97 7.26 -13.47
C PRO A 129 -14.20 6.07 -12.89
N HIS A 130 -14.76 4.86 -13.04
CA HIS A 130 -14.18 3.65 -12.44
C HIS A 130 -12.82 3.27 -13.02
N GLU A 131 -12.58 3.65 -14.27
CA GLU A 131 -11.34 3.45 -15.01
C GLU A 131 -10.20 4.41 -14.62
N ASP A 132 -10.52 5.49 -13.89
CA ASP A 132 -9.55 6.50 -13.49
C ASP A 132 -8.70 6.04 -12.30
N GLY A 133 -7.39 6.13 -12.44
CA GLY A 133 -6.40 5.72 -11.45
C GLY A 133 -6.49 6.48 -10.13
N GLU A 134 -7.14 7.66 -10.11
CA GLU A 134 -7.36 8.42 -8.87
C GLU A 134 -8.12 7.61 -7.81
N LEU A 135 -9.09 6.77 -8.19
CA LEU A 135 -9.81 5.94 -7.21
C LEU A 135 -8.90 4.94 -6.50
N ALA A 136 -7.94 4.37 -7.23
CA ALA A 136 -6.97 3.42 -6.68
C ALA A 136 -5.96 4.14 -5.77
N LEU A 137 -5.47 5.30 -6.20
CA LEU A 137 -4.61 6.16 -5.39
C LEU A 137 -5.28 6.55 -4.07
N TRP A 138 -6.56 6.92 -4.09
CA TRP A 138 -7.28 7.32 -2.87
C TRP A 138 -7.46 6.17 -1.90
N ARG A 139 -7.78 4.97 -2.40
CA ARG A 139 -7.82 3.77 -1.56
C ARG A 139 -6.47 3.51 -0.91
N TYR A 140 -5.41 3.61 -1.70
CA TYR A 140 -4.05 3.44 -1.21
C TYR A 140 -3.73 4.48 -0.11
N HIS A 141 -3.88 5.78 -0.38
CA HIS A 141 -3.59 6.83 0.59
C HIS A 141 -4.39 6.72 1.89
N TRP A 142 -5.67 6.37 1.82
CA TRP A 142 -6.52 6.37 3.00
C TRP A 142 -6.48 5.09 3.81
N PHE A 143 -6.25 3.94 3.16
CA PHE A 143 -6.40 2.64 3.82
C PHE A 143 -5.10 1.83 3.86
N VAL A 144 -4.09 2.19 3.06
CA VAL A 144 -2.83 1.45 2.95
C VAL A 144 -1.64 2.30 3.41
N TYR A 145 -1.48 3.51 2.88
CA TYR A 145 -0.31 4.35 3.09
C TYR A 145 0.09 4.57 4.57
N PRO A 146 -0.84 4.78 5.52
CA PRO A 146 -0.50 4.89 6.94
C PRO A 146 0.20 3.64 7.49
N HIS A 147 -0.14 2.48 6.94
CA HIS A 147 0.45 1.19 7.28
C HIS A 147 1.78 0.97 6.53
N ALA A 148 1.80 1.30 5.23
CA ALA A 148 2.98 1.14 4.38
C ALA A 148 4.19 1.95 4.87
N ARG A 149 3.98 3.20 5.28
CA ARG A 149 5.04 4.08 5.79
C ARG A 149 5.76 3.51 7.01
N GLY A 150 5.05 2.77 7.86
CA GLY A 150 5.61 2.14 9.06
C GLY A 150 5.90 0.65 8.90
N PHE A 151 5.72 0.08 7.71
CA PHE A 151 5.71 -1.37 7.47
C PHE A 151 4.87 -2.14 8.52
N SER A 152 3.77 -1.55 8.95
CA SER A 152 2.93 -2.09 10.03
C SER A 152 1.74 -2.82 9.46
N MET A 153 1.46 -4.05 9.89
CA MET A 153 0.25 -4.75 9.46
C MET A 153 -0.99 -4.18 10.17
N PRO A 154 -2.09 -3.87 9.44
CA PRO A 154 -3.34 -3.45 10.06
C PRO A 154 -3.91 -4.53 10.98
N HIS A 155 -4.29 -4.16 12.21
CA HIS A 155 -4.89 -5.12 13.17
C HIS A 155 -6.19 -5.76 12.66
N TYR A 156 -6.96 -5.04 11.84
CA TYR A 156 -8.22 -5.53 11.27
C TYR A 156 -8.02 -6.53 10.13
N LEU A 157 -6.79 -6.80 9.68
CA LEU A 157 -6.52 -7.96 8.81
C LEU A 157 -6.71 -9.29 9.55
N TYR A 158 -6.69 -9.28 10.89
CA TYR A 158 -6.70 -10.48 11.74
C TYR A 158 -8.04 -10.71 12.44
N GLU A 159 -9.02 -9.82 12.32
CA GLU A 159 -10.30 -9.97 12.99
C GLU A 159 -11.25 -10.88 12.19
N SER A 160 -11.58 -12.02 12.78
CA SER A 160 -12.48 -13.02 12.22
C SER A 160 -13.86 -12.45 11.87
N ASN A 161 -14.12 -12.35 10.57
CA ASN A 161 -15.29 -12.86 9.83
C ASN A 161 -16.74 -12.62 10.32
N THR A 162 -17.03 -11.74 11.28
CA THR A 162 -18.40 -11.58 11.80
C THR A 162 -19.24 -10.47 11.16
N ASN A 163 -18.64 -9.53 10.41
CA ASN A 163 -19.39 -8.46 9.75
C ASN A 163 -19.12 -8.40 8.22
N PRO A 164 -20.13 -8.70 7.36
CA PRO A 164 -19.96 -8.72 5.90
C PRO A 164 -19.61 -7.35 5.28
N LEU A 165 -19.83 -6.24 5.97
CA LEU A 165 -19.34 -4.91 5.56
C LEU A 165 -17.84 -4.71 5.84
N PHE A 166 -17.24 -5.58 6.65
CA PHE A 166 -15.82 -5.60 7.04
C PHE A 166 -15.10 -6.84 6.49
N ARG A 167 -15.81 -7.74 5.81
CA ARG A 167 -15.21 -8.80 4.99
C ARG A 167 -14.35 -8.14 3.93
N LYS A 168 -13.04 -8.17 4.15
CA LYS A 168 -12.01 -8.47 3.16
C LYS A 168 -10.70 -8.52 3.91
N GLU A 169 -10.43 -9.70 4.47
CA GLU A 169 -9.06 -10.19 4.61
C GLU A 169 -8.35 -9.84 3.29
N GLY A 170 -7.27 -9.08 3.39
CA GLY A 170 -6.46 -8.42 2.34
C GLY A 170 -7.13 -7.44 1.37
N ALA A 171 -8.11 -6.67 1.86
CA ALA A 171 -8.44 -5.37 1.24
C ALA A 171 -7.19 -4.49 1.06
N VAL A 172 -6.25 -4.52 2.02
CA VAL A 172 -5.01 -3.71 1.95
C VAL A 172 -4.11 -4.17 0.82
N ALA A 173 -3.90 -5.48 0.71
CA ALA A 173 -3.20 -6.12 -0.41
C ALA A 173 -3.85 -5.77 -1.75
N THR A 174 -5.16 -5.97 -1.88
CA THR A 174 -5.92 -5.61 -3.08
C THR A 174 -5.77 -4.12 -3.41
N PHE A 175 -5.95 -3.22 -2.44
CA PHE A 175 -5.83 -1.77 -2.68
C PHE A 175 -4.42 -1.36 -3.11
N THR A 176 -3.40 -2.01 -2.55
CA THR A 176 -2.00 -1.79 -2.95
C THR A 176 -1.79 -2.25 -4.38
N TRP A 177 -2.30 -3.43 -4.73
CA TRP A 177 -2.22 -3.96 -6.09
C TRP A 177 -2.99 -3.11 -7.12
N GLU A 178 -4.23 -2.71 -6.82
CA GLU A 178 -5.01 -1.82 -7.68
C GLU A 178 -4.30 -0.49 -7.93
N PHE A 179 -3.62 0.05 -6.90
CA PHE A 179 -2.81 1.25 -7.06
C PHE A 179 -1.61 1.02 -8.00
N ILE A 180 -0.85 -0.06 -7.81
CA ILE A 180 0.27 -0.42 -8.70
C ILE A 180 -0.21 -0.55 -10.14
N LYS A 181 -1.34 -1.24 -10.39
CA LYS A 181 -1.94 -1.35 -11.72
C LYS A 181 -2.32 0.01 -12.30
N ALA A 182 -2.93 0.88 -11.52
CA ALA A 182 -3.32 2.22 -11.97
C ALA A 182 -2.09 3.03 -12.42
N VAL A 183 -0.98 2.96 -11.67
CA VAL A 183 0.29 3.64 -12.04
C VAL A 183 0.95 2.99 -13.25
N HIS A 184 0.88 1.67 -13.36
CA HIS A 184 1.41 0.92 -14.49
C HIS A 184 0.70 1.32 -15.80
N HIS A 185 -0.64 1.28 -15.82
CA HIS A 185 -1.44 1.63 -17.00
C HIS A 185 -1.49 3.13 -17.30
N ASP A 186 -1.06 3.98 -16.36
CA ASP A 186 -1.01 5.44 -16.53
C ASP A 186 -2.39 6.12 -16.64
N ASN A 187 -3.41 5.54 -16.01
CA ASN A 187 -4.82 5.90 -16.19
C ASN A 187 -5.26 7.13 -15.36
N PHE A 188 -4.43 8.15 -15.20
CA PHE A 188 -4.76 9.31 -14.36
C PHE A 188 -5.16 10.50 -15.22
N LYS A 189 -6.36 11.03 -15.01
CA LYS A 189 -6.80 12.23 -15.71
C LYS A 189 -6.10 13.49 -15.21
N ASP A 190 -5.83 13.57 -13.91
CA ASP A 190 -5.06 14.67 -13.32
C ASP A 190 -3.55 14.36 -13.34
N LYS A 191 -2.83 15.10 -14.18
CA LYS A 191 -1.37 14.95 -14.34
C LYS A 191 -0.59 15.35 -13.09
N ASN A 192 -1.03 16.36 -12.35
CA ASN A 192 -0.31 16.82 -11.17
C ASN A 192 -0.43 15.78 -10.06
N ILE A 193 -1.62 15.20 -9.87
CA ILE A 193 -1.83 14.12 -8.91
C ILE A 193 -1.05 12.87 -9.27
N ARG A 194 -1.04 12.51 -10.56
CA ARG A 194 -0.22 11.43 -11.09
C ARG A 194 1.25 11.63 -10.72
N GLU A 195 1.81 12.79 -11.00
CA GLU A 195 3.22 13.07 -10.77
C GLU A 195 3.57 13.18 -9.29
N GLN A 196 2.85 14.00 -8.51
CA GLN A 196 3.18 14.28 -7.10
C GLN A 196 2.94 13.11 -6.16
N HIS A 197 1.99 12.24 -6.48
CA HIS A 197 1.55 11.18 -5.57
C HIS A 197 1.73 9.80 -6.19
N ALA A 198 1.16 9.57 -7.37
CA ALA A 198 1.12 8.22 -7.92
C ALA A 198 2.53 7.70 -8.29
N LEU A 199 3.33 8.53 -8.99
CA LEU A 199 4.70 8.17 -9.34
C LEU A 199 5.63 8.16 -8.12
N ARG A 200 5.43 9.07 -7.17
CA ARG A 200 6.24 9.15 -5.94
C ARG A 200 6.04 7.94 -5.03
N ASP A 201 4.80 7.50 -4.87
CA ASP A 201 4.42 6.53 -3.84
C ASP A 201 4.42 5.07 -4.33
N LEU A 202 4.59 4.84 -5.64
CA LEU A 202 4.69 3.51 -6.25
C LEU A 202 5.80 2.62 -5.64
N PRO A 203 7.05 3.10 -5.43
CA PRO A 203 8.10 2.30 -4.79
C PRO A 203 7.70 1.74 -3.42
N LEU A 204 7.13 2.60 -2.58
CA LEU A 204 6.70 2.20 -1.23
C LEU A 204 5.54 1.20 -1.30
N ALA A 205 4.60 1.40 -2.21
CA ALA A 205 3.50 0.46 -2.42
C ALA A 205 3.99 -0.93 -2.81
N ALA A 206 4.97 -1.02 -3.72
CA ALA A 206 5.54 -2.29 -4.16
C ALA A 206 6.31 -3.00 -3.03
N LEU A 207 7.13 -2.28 -2.25
CA LEU A 207 7.80 -2.86 -1.07
C LEU A 207 6.80 -3.33 -0.02
N TYR A 208 5.75 -2.56 0.22
CA TYR A 208 4.74 -2.94 1.19
C TYR A 208 3.92 -4.15 0.73
N LEU A 209 3.70 -4.29 -0.59
CA LEU A 209 3.09 -5.47 -1.17
C LEU A 209 3.97 -6.71 -0.96
N ASP A 210 5.29 -6.60 -1.17
CA ASP A 210 6.25 -7.67 -0.83
C ASP A 210 6.16 -8.07 0.64
N GLU A 211 6.14 -7.09 1.55
CA GLU A 211 6.05 -7.33 2.99
C GLU A 211 4.76 -8.11 3.34
N MET A 212 3.64 -7.77 2.71
CA MET A 212 2.38 -8.50 2.91
C MET A 212 2.45 -9.95 2.41
N TYR A 213 3.17 -10.23 1.33
CA TYR A 213 3.40 -11.62 0.89
C TYR A 213 4.27 -12.41 1.86
N ASN A 214 5.21 -11.75 2.52
CA ASN A 214 6.18 -12.39 3.40
C ASN A 214 5.59 -12.76 4.76
N HIS A 215 4.57 -12.03 5.19
CA HIS A 215 3.85 -12.42 6.38
C HIS A 215 2.96 -13.63 6.06
N GLU A 216 3.36 -14.81 6.56
CA GLU A 216 2.66 -16.12 6.51
C GLU A 216 1.16 -16.09 6.88
N LYS A 217 0.67 -14.95 7.36
CA LYS A 217 -0.67 -14.71 7.84
C LYS A 217 -1.59 -14.06 6.81
N VAL A 218 -1.12 -13.71 5.62
CA VAL A 218 -2.00 -13.25 4.53
C VAL A 218 -2.23 -14.42 3.57
N PRO A 219 -3.41 -15.06 3.59
CA PRO A 219 -3.74 -16.11 2.63
C PRO A 219 -3.46 -15.66 1.20
N SER A 220 -2.69 -16.44 0.46
CA SER A 220 -2.40 -16.20 -0.96
C SER A 220 -3.68 -16.16 -1.83
N SER A 221 -4.76 -16.77 -1.36
CA SER A 221 -6.10 -16.72 -1.94
C SER A 221 -6.77 -15.34 -1.91
N ILE A 222 -6.18 -14.36 -1.23
CA ILE A 222 -6.74 -13.00 -1.14
C ILE A 222 -6.28 -12.10 -2.30
N PHE A 223 -5.16 -12.42 -2.94
CA PHE A 223 -4.54 -11.60 -3.99
C PHE A 223 -5.13 -11.85 -5.37
N VAL A 224 -6.37 -12.29 -5.41
CA VAL A 224 -7.01 -12.83 -6.61
C VAL A 224 -7.81 -11.73 -7.27
N THR A 225 -7.25 -11.15 -8.33
CA THR A 225 -8.06 -10.34 -9.25
C THR A 225 -8.56 -11.22 -10.40
N PRO A 226 -9.79 -10.99 -10.90
CA PRO A 226 -10.34 -11.75 -12.02
C PRO A 226 -9.43 -11.78 -13.25
N GLU A 227 -8.69 -10.70 -13.50
CA GLU A 227 -7.77 -10.61 -14.64
C GLU A 227 -6.55 -11.52 -14.47
N ALA A 228 -5.98 -11.59 -13.25
CA ALA A 228 -4.91 -12.53 -12.96
C ALA A 228 -5.41 -13.98 -13.12
N GLU A 229 -6.65 -14.27 -12.70
CA GLU A 229 -7.24 -15.61 -12.93
C GLU A 229 -7.44 -15.90 -14.41
N GLU A 230 -7.91 -14.93 -15.19
CA GLU A 230 -8.07 -15.07 -16.63
C GLU A 230 -6.72 -15.37 -17.30
N VAL A 231 -5.68 -14.60 -17.01
CA VAL A 231 -4.34 -14.83 -17.59
C VAL A 231 -3.78 -16.20 -17.21
N ILE A 232 -4.05 -16.66 -15.98
CA ILE A 232 -3.46 -17.90 -15.45
C ILE A 232 -4.25 -19.14 -15.88
N THR A 233 -5.57 -19.07 -15.97
CA THR A 233 -6.43 -20.20 -16.36
C THR A 233 -6.14 -20.73 -17.76
N HIS A 234 -5.58 -19.88 -18.63
CA HIS A 234 -5.16 -20.27 -19.99
C HIS A 234 -3.74 -20.87 -20.06
N LYS A 235 -2.96 -20.85 -18.96
CA LYS A 235 -1.62 -21.45 -18.95
C LYS A 235 -1.68 -22.94 -18.61
N PRO A 236 -0.96 -23.81 -19.34
CA PRO A 236 -0.92 -25.23 -19.00
C PRO A 236 -0.18 -25.45 -17.68
N ILE A 237 -0.73 -26.32 -16.83
CA ILE A 237 -0.03 -26.81 -15.64
C ILE A 237 1.02 -27.82 -16.10
N VAL A 238 2.29 -27.54 -15.80
CA VAL A 238 3.40 -28.43 -16.10
C VAL A 238 3.85 -29.07 -14.78
N TYR A 239 3.73 -30.39 -14.71
CA TYR A 239 4.23 -31.17 -13.60
C TYR A 239 5.67 -31.62 -13.88
N SER A 240 6.53 -31.60 -12.87
CA SER A 240 7.81 -32.30 -12.91
C SER A 240 7.60 -33.82 -13.01
N LYS A 241 8.66 -34.55 -13.42
CA LYS A 241 8.60 -36.02 -13.50
C LYS A 241 8.19 -36.68 -12.19
N ASP A 242 8.71 -36.18 -11.06
CA ASP A 242 8.40 -36.72 -9.73
C ASP A 242 6.94 -36.46 -9.33
N GLN A 243 6.42 -35.27 -9.67
CA GLN A 243 5.01 -34.95 -9.48
C GLN A 243 4.13 -35.84 -10.34
N GLN A 244 4.51 -36.06 -11.60
CA GLN A 244 3.76 -36.90 -12.53
C GLN A 244 3.70 -38.35 -12.03
N TYR A 245 4.81 -38.88 -11.51
CA TYR A 245 4.86 -40.19 -10.86
C TYR A 245 3.91 -40.30 -9.65
N MET A 246 3.85 -39.27 -8.80
CA MET A 246 2.92 -39.22 -7.67
C MET A 246 1.45 -39.15 -8.11
N LEU A 247 1.18 -38.46 -9.22
CA LEU A 247 -0.17 -38.32 -9.79
C LEU A 247 -0.65 -39.61 -10.48
N ASP A 248 0.28 -40.39 -11.04
CA ASP A 248 0.00 -41.67 -11.71
C ASP A 248 0.00 -42.86 -10.74
N GLY A 249 0.13 -42.58 -9.43
CA GLY A 249 0.14 -43.59 -8.37
C GLY A 249 -1.13 -44.48 -8.33
N PRO A 250 -1.03 -45.70 -7.78
CA PRO A 250 -2.12 -46.68 -7.81
C PRO A 250 -3.33 -46.30 -6.94
N ASN A 251 -3.17 -45.37 -5.98
CA ASN A 251 -4.24 -44.91 -5.12
C ASN A 251 -4.90 -43.65 -5.68
N LYS A 252 -6.01 -43.83 -6.40
CA LYS A 252 -6.76 -42.75 -7.05
C LYS A 252 -7.10 -41.58 -6.12
N LYS A 253 -7.47 -41.86 -4.86
CA LYS A 253 -7.86 -40.82 -3.89
C LYS A 253 -6.67 -39.95 -3.49
N GLU A 254 -5.51 -40.56 -3.28
CA GLU A 254 -4.27 -39.83 -2.98
C GLU A 254 -3.83 -39.01 -4.20
N SER A 255 -3.87 -39.60 -5.40
CA SER A 255 -3.55 -38.90 -6.65
C SER A 255 -4.45 -37.68 -6.88
N GLU A 256 -5.76 -37.78 -6.61
CA GLU A 256 -6.69 -36.65 -6.70
C GLU A 256 -6.37 -35.55 -5.67
N MET A 257 -6.03 -35.93 -4.45
CA MET A 257 -5.66 -34.99 -3.38
C MET A 257 -4.34 -34.27 -3.70
N PHE A 258 -3.32 -35.00 -4.16
CA PHE A 258 -2.06 -34.43 -4.63
C PHE A 258 -2.27 -33.51 -5.82
N ARG A 259 -3.14 -33.88 -6.77
CA ARG A 259 -3.49 -33.03 -7.91
C ARG A 259 -4.09 -31.71 -7.45
N ALA A 260 -5.08 -31.76 -6.56
CA ALA A 260 -5.72 -30.56 -6.02
C ALA A 260 -4.69 -29.67 -5.29
N MET A 261 -3.82 -30.26 -4.48
CA MET A 261 -2.75 -29.55 -3.79
C MET A 261 -1.79 -28.87 -4.78
N TYR A 262 -1.22 -29.62 -5.74
CA TYR A 262 -0.28 -29.05 -6.72
C TYR A 262 -0.93 -27.99 -7.62
N ASN A 263 -2.19 -28.16 -8.02
CA ASN A 263 -2.91 -27.16 -8.80
C ASN A 263 -3.07 -25.86 -8.02
N ASN A 264 -3.41 -25.96 -6.72
CA ASN A 264 -3.50 -24.79 -5.84
C ASN A 264 -2.14 -24.11 -5.68
N LEU A 265 -1.06 -24.86 -5.41
CA LEU A 265 0.28 -24.28 -5.31
C LEU A 265 0.73 -23.63 -6.61
N TRP A 266 0.52 -24.30 -7.75
CA TRP A 266 0.86 -23.77 -9.07
C TRP A 266 0.12 -22.46 -9.33
N PHE A 267 -1.18 -22.41 -9.03
CA PHE A 267 -2.00 -21.22 -9.23
C PHE A 267 -1.54 -20.05 -8.36
N VAL A 268 -1.23 -20.30 -7.08
CA VAL A 268 -0.65 -19.32 -6.16
C VAL A 268 0.69 -18.80 -6.67
N ASN A 269 1.56 -19.67 -7.18
CA ASN A 269 2.87 -19.29 -7.72
C ASN A 269 2.74 -18.45 -8.99
N GLN A 270 1.84 -18.81 -9.91
CA GLN A 270 1.59 -18.01 -11.12
C GLN A 270 1.03 -16.62 -10.78
N LYS A 271 0.17 -16.51 -9.77
CA LYS A 271 -0.38 -15.23 -9.31
C LYS A 271 0.71 -14.34 -8.72
N SER A 272 1.53 -14.91 -7.84
CA SER A 272 2.66 -14.21 -7.23
C SER A 272 3.65 -13.74 -8.28
N TYR A 273 3.95 -14.59 -9.27
CA TYR A 273 4.77 -14.24 -10.43
C TYR A 273 4.18 -13.06 -11.21
N TYR A 274 2.90 -13.16 -11.61
CA TYR A 274 2.23 -12.10 -12.37
C TYR A 274 2.29 -10.76 -11.64
N ILE A 275 1.89 -10.73 -10.37
CA ILE A 275 1.85 -9.51 -9.55
C ILE A 275 3.24 -8.88 -9.42
N ALA A 276 4.25 -9.70 -9.11
CA ALA A 276 5.61 -9.22 -8.96
C ALA A 276 6.19 -8.73 -10.30
N THR A 277 5.94 -9.42 -11.41
CA THR A 277 6.41 -8.97 -12.73
C THR A 277 5.79 -7.66 -13.17
N THR A 278 4.48 -7.47 -12.97
CA THR A 278 3.81 -6.20 -13.28
C THR A 278 4.30 -5.07 -12.39
N ALA A 279 4.49 -5.32 -11.08
CA ALA A 279 5.06 -4.32 -10.17
C ALA A 279 6.49 -3.94 -10.58
N TYR A 280 7.32 -4.93 -10.91
CA TYR A 280 8.67 -4.72 -11.44
C TYR A 280 8.65 -3.90 -12.75
N GLU A 281 7.78 -4.23 -13.70
CA GLU A 281 7.66 -3.48 -14.96
C GLU A 281 7.22 -2.04 -14.73
N ALA A 282 6.27 -1.81 -13.80
CA ALA A 282 5.84 -0.48 -13.40
C ALA A 282 7.00 0.34 -12.78
N LEU A 283 7.81 -0.28 -11.90
CA LEU A 283 8.97 0.35 -11.29
C LEU A 283 10.11 0.60 -12.28
N ASN A 284 10.28 -0.29 -13.27
CA ASN A 284 11.27 -0.12 -14.33
C ASN A 284 10.89 1.05 -15.25
N ALA A 285 9.61 1.15 -15.64
CA ALA A 285 9.10 2.27 -16.43
C ALA A 285 9.13 3.59 -15.66
N LEU A 286 9.10 3.54 -14.31
CA LEU A 286 9.04 4.71 -13.44
C LEU A 286 10.24 5.64 -13.63
N GLU A 287 11.44 5.10 -13.83
CA GLU A 287 12.66 5.90 -14.02
C GLU A 287 12.53 6.85 -15.22
N ALA A 288 12.05 6.33 -16.36
CA ALA A 288 11.81 7.14 -17.55
C ALA A 288 10.74 8.21 -17.27
N LYS A 289 9.65 7.85 -16.58
CA LYS A 289 8.60 8.81 -16.18
C LYS A 289 9.17 9.92 -15.29
N TRP A 290 9.99 9.57 -14.30
CA TRP A 290 10.65 10.53 -13.40
C TRP A 290 11.61 11.45 -14.14
N LYS A 291 12.40 10.96 -15.10
CA LYS A 291 13.31 11.79 -15.93
C LYS A 291 12.56 12.85 -16.74
N THR A 292 11.34 12.53 -17.20
CA THR A 292 10.52 13.44 -18.00
C THR A 292 9.69 14.45 -17.18
N SER A 293 9.51 14.23 -15.88
CA SER A 293 8.73 15.13 -15.02
C SER A 293 9.66 16.10 -14.27
N PRO A 294 9.61 17.42 -14.55
CA PRO A 294 10.41 18.42 -13.82
C PRO A 294 10.12 18.40 -12.31
N LEU A 295 8.87 18.13 -11.94
CA LEU A 295 8.45 18.01 -10.55
C LEU A 295 9.15 16.83 -9.86
N MET A 296 9.15 15.65 -10.49
CA MET A 296 9.83 14.49 -9.91
C MET A 296 11.35 14.67 -9.86
N GLN A 297 11.95 15.37 -10.84
CA GLN A 297 13.36 15.73 -10.77
C GLN A 297 13.69 16.63 -9.58
N GLN A 298 12.77 17.52 -9.18
CA GLN A 298 12.92 18.32 -7.97
C GLN A 298 12.75 17.45 -6.71
N GLU A 299 11.73 16.61 -6.66
CA GLU A 299 11.49 15.69 -5.53
C GLU A 299 12.66 14.74 -5.28
N LEU A 300 13.23 14.14 -6.34
CA LEU A 300 14.39 13.24 -6.22
C LEU A 300 15.63 13.94 -5.66
N LYS A 301 15.83 15.23 -5.97
CA LYS A 301 16.92 16.03 -5.39
C LYS A 301 16.71 16.30 -3.90
N GLN A 302 15.47 16.49 -3.48
CA GLN A 302 15.12 16.74 -2.08
C GLN A 302 15.06 15.45 -1.25
N HIS A 303 14.74 14.33 -1.90
CA HIS A 303 14.47 13.05 -1.26
C HIS A 303 15.17 11.91 -2.03
N PRO A 304 16.52 11.81 -1.96
CA PRO A 304 17.28 10.78 -2.68
C PRO A 304 16.91 9.35 -2.25
N SER A 305 16.32 9.18 -1.07
CA SER A 305 15.78 7.90 -0.61
C SER A 305 14.65 7.35 -1.48
N LEU A 306 13.97 8.17 -2.30
CA LEU A 306 12.94 7.67 -3.22
C LEU A 306 13.54 6.74 -4.26
N GLU A 307 14.70 7.08 -4.81
CA GLU A 307 15.40 6.26 -5.79
C GLU A 307 15.87 4.94 -5.17
N ALA A 308 16.49 5.00 -3.99
CA ALA A 308 16.88 3.81 -3.23
C ALA A 308 15.68 2.91 -2.90
N THR A 309 14.53 3.52 -2.57
CA THR A 309 13.26 2.78 -2.34
C THR A 309 12.78 2.09 -3.62
N ARG A 310 12.89 2.74 -4.79
CA ARG A 310 12.54 2.15 -6.09
C ARG A 310 13.43 0.94 -6.41
N ILE A 311 14.73 1.10 -6.25
CA ILE A 311 15.71 0.03 -6.50
C ILE A 311 15.46 -1.16 -5.56
N ALA A 312 15.28 -0.90 -4.26
CA ALA A 312 14.95 -1.94 -3.29
C ALA A 312 13.63 -2.65 -3.63
N ALA A 313 12.61 -1.90 -4.08
CA ALA A 313 11.34 -2.48 -4.52
C ALA A 313 11.54 -3.42 -5.72
N MET A 314 12.36 -3.01 -6.70
CA MET A 314 12.64 -3.83 -7.88
C MET A 314 13.39 -5.11 -7.52
N ILE A 315 14.39 -5.03 -6.64
CA ILE A 315 15.11 -6.19 -6.10
C ILE A 315 14.13 -7.17 -5.46
N ALA A 316 13.25 -6.68 -4.57
CA ALA A 316 12.26 -7.51 -3.88
C ALA A 316 11.31 -8.23 -4.87
N MET A 317 10.78 -7.51 -5.86
CA MET A 317 9.91 -8.09 -6.89
C MET A 317 10.63 -9.15 -7.74
N LEU A 318 11.92 -8.95 -8.04
CA LEU A 318 12.72 -9.92 -8.78
C LEU A 318 12.97 -11.19 -7.96
N GLU A 319 13.41 -11.06 -6.71
CA GLU A 319 13.73 -12.19 -5.84
C GLU A 319 12.52 -13.09 -5.57
N ARG A 320 11.41 -12.51 -5.10
CA ARG A 320 10.29 -13.31 -4.61
C ARG A 320 9.27 -13.68 -5.68
N GLY A 321 9.24 -12.91 -6.76
CA GLY A 321 8.36 -13.16 -7.89
C GLY A 321 9.05 -13.85 -9.04
N ALA A 322 9.83 -13.07 -9.78
CA ALA A 322 10.36 -13.49 -11.07
C ALA A 322 11.34 -14.67 -10.95
N PHE A 323 12.30 -14.60 -10.03
CA PHE A 323 13.32 -15.63 -9.84
C PHE A 323 12.76 -16.88 -9.22
N HIS A 324 11.93 -16.77 -8.17
CA HIS A 324 11.33 -17.94 -7.53
C HIS A 324 10.58 -18.79 -8.55
N TYR A 325 9.80 -18.15 -9.42
CA TYR A 325 9.10 -18.82 -10.50
C TYR A 325 10.05 -19.43 -11.54
N LYS A 326 11.02 -18.66 -12.04
CA LYS A 326 11.94 -19.10 -13.10
C LYS A 326 12.86 -20.22 -12.64
N LEU A 327 13.31 -20.21 -11.38
CA LEU A 327 14.05 -21.29 -10.74
C LEU A 327 13.23 -22.57 -10.69
N ASN A 328 11.98 -22.50 -10.22
CA ASN A 328 11.09 -23.66 -10.14
C ASN A 328 10.80 -24.29 -11.51
N MET A 329 10.96 -23.52 -12.60
CA MET A 329 10.81 -23.97 -13.99
C MET A 329 12.13 -24.39 -14.66
N ASN A 330 13.27 -24.33 -13.96
CA ASN A 330 14.62 -24.51 -14.53
C ASN A 330 14.91 -23.59 -15.74
N ASP A 331 14.32 -22.40 -15.75
CA ASP A 331 14.39 -21.42 -16.86
C ASP A 331 15.19 -20.17 -16.46
N ILE A 332 16.15 -20.32 -15.54
CA ILE A 332 17.05 -19.25 -15.13
C ILE A 332 18.48 -19.58 -15.57
N SER A 333 19.14 -18.58 -16.16
CA SER A 333 20.55 -18.62 -16.52
C SER A 333 21.20 -17.31 -16.12
N CYS A 334 22.52 -17.29 -16.02
CA CYS A 334 23.28 -16.10 -15.61
C CYS A 334 23.22 -14.97 -16.65
N THR A 335 22.91 -15.33 -17.89
CA THR A 335 22.65 -14.38 -18.99
C THR A 335 21.18 -13.98 -19.07
N HIS A 336 20.31 -14.48 -18.17
CA HIS A 336 18.90 -14.10 -18.17
C HIS A 336 18.77 -12.61 -17.83
N PRO A 337 17.98 -11.81 -18.57
CA PRO A 337 17.89 -10.36 -18.38
C PRO A 337 17.56 -9.92 -16.95
N TYR A 338 16.65 -10.65 -16.28
CA TYR A 338 16.33 -10.39 -14.86
C TYR A 338 17.52 -10.57 -13.92
N VAL A 339 18.39 -11.57 -14.16
CA VAL A 339 19.58 -11.81 -13.33
C VAL A 339 20.58 -10.67 -13.52
N LEU A 340 20.86 -10.29 -14.77
CA LEU A 340 21.76 -9.19 -15.09
C LEU A 340 21.27 -7.87 -14.47
N HIS A 341 19.96 -7.60 -14.56
CA HIS A 341 19.39 -6.38 -13.99
C HIS A 341 19.41 -6.40 -12.46
N TYR A 342 19.12 -7.53 -11.83
CA TYR A 342 19.22 -7.68 -10.37
C TYR A 342 20.63 -7.38 -9.86
N ILE A 343 21.66 -7.91 -10.51
CA ILE A 343 23.07 -7.66 -10.14
C ILE A 343 23.37 -6.15 -10.24
N ALA A 344 22.96 -5.52 -11.34
CA ALA A 344 23.14 -4.07 -11.52
C ALA A 344 22.43 -3.25 -10.43
N LEU A 345 21.17 -3.58 -10.12
CA LEU A 345 20.38 -2.90 -9.07
C LEU A 345 21.02 -3.05 -7.68
N ARG A 346 21.57 -4.22 -7.35
CA ARG A 346 22.27 -4.41 -6.06
C ARG A 346 23.55 -3.59 -5.97
N GLN A 347 24.34 -3.54 -7.04
CA GLN A 347 25.53 -2.70 -7.09
C GLN A 347 25.18 -1.22 -6.94
N GLU A 348 24.10 -0.79 -7.60
CA GLU A 348 23.59 0.57 -7.51
C GLU A 348 23.10 0.92 -6.10
N LEU A 349 22.29 0.05 -5.47
CA LEU A 349 21.80 0.28 -4.10
C LEU A 349 22.95 0.36 -3.09
N LYS A 350 23.94 -0.52 -3.22
CA LYS A 350 25.14 -0.52 -2.37
C LYS A 350 25.94 0.78 -2.53
N ALA A 351 26.15 1.24 -3.76
CA ALA A 351 26.83 2.50 -4.02
C ALA A 351 26.05 3.71 -3.45
N MET A 352 24.71 3.65 -3.36
CA MET A 352 23.92 4.68 -2.71
C MET A 352 24.08 4.69 -1.19
N ALA A 353 24.16 3.52 -0.55
CA ALA A 353 24.38 3.40 0.89
C ALA A 353 25.71 4.05 1.30
N ASP A 354 26.78 3.73 0.57
CA ASP A 354 28.13 4.27 0.81
C ASP A 354 28.21 5.80 0.67
N ASN A 355 27.39 6.39 -0.22
CA ASN A 355 27.44 7.83 -0.53
C ASN A 355 26.41 8.68 0.25
N THR A 356 25.32 8.08 0.73
CA THR A 356 24.16 8.84 1.22
C THR A 356 23.92 8.72 2.72
N ALA A 357 24.57 7.79 3.42
CA ALA A 357 24.54 7.61 4.89
C ALA A 357 23.17 7.88 5.54
N SER A 358 22.09 7.41 4.90
CA SER A 358 20.74 7.55 5.41
C SER A 358 20.34 6.24 6.07
N LEU A 359 19.92 6.31 7.34
CA LEU A 359 19.45 5.16 8.11
C LEU A 359 18.41 4.31 7.36
N LEU A 360 17.59 4.94 6.50
CA LEU A 360 16.63 4.22 5.66
C LEU A 360 17.32 3.38 4.58
N ILE A 361 18.34 3.93 3.91
CA ILE A 361 19.11 3.21 2.88
C ILE A 361 19.88 2.06 3.52
N ASP A 362 20.52 2.29 4.67
CA ASP A 362 21.21 1.24 5.43
C ASP A 362 20.24 0.11 5.86
N ASN A 363 19.02 0.46 6.26
CA ASN A 363 18.01 -0.54 6.62
C ASN A 363 17.51 -1.31 5.39
N LEU A 364 17.36 -0.66 4.24
CA LEU A 364 16.99 -1.32 2.99
C LEU A 364 18.11 -2.25 2.52
N ASP A 365 19.36 -1.79 2.53
CA ASP A 365 20.55 -2.59 2.22
C ASP A 365 20.64 -3.80 3.15
N LYS A 366 20.59 -3.62 4.46
CA LYS A 366 20.56 -4.74 5.42
C LYS A 366 19.43 -5.72 5.16
N ARG A 367 18.24 -5.23 4.81
CA ARG A 367 17.07 -6.09 4.62
C ARG A 367 17.12 -6.89 3.32
N TYR A 368 17.58 -6.29 2.23
CA TYR A 368 17.50 -6.85 0.88
C TYR A 368 18.84 -7.30 0.31
N ILE A 369 19.97 -6.92 0.91
CA ILE A 369 21.31 -7.30 0.48
C ILE A 369 21.97 -8.22 1.52
N GLU A 370 21.84 -7.96 2.83
CA GLU A 370 22.62 -8.68 3.86
C GLU A 370 21.83 -9.68 4.73
N GLY A 371 20.52 -9.49 4.93
CA GLY A 371 19.80 -10.10 6.07
C GLY A 371 18.57 -10.93 5.74
N GLY A 372 18.13 -10.99 4.49
CA GLY A 372 16.97 -11.79 4.09
C GLY A 372 17.34 -13.24 3.77
N ILE A 373 16.55 -14.22 4.24
CA ILE A 373 16.70 -15.64 3.83
C ILE A 373 16.68 -15.76 2.29
N GLY A 374 15.86 -14.94 1.62
CA GLY A 374 15.84 -14.83 0.16
C GLY A 374 17.13 -14.25 -0.40
N ALA A 375 17.61 -13.12 0.13
CA ALA A 375 18.83 -12.46 -0.34
C ALA A 375 20.08 -13.36 -0.19
N GLU A 376 20.23 -14.06 0.93
CA GLU A 376 21.33 -15.02 1.15
C GLU A 376 21.19 -16.27 0.25
N LEU A 377 19.96 -16.78 0.06
CA LEU A 377 19.71 -17.87 -0.88
C LEU A 377 20.09 -17.47 -2.31
N TYR A 378 19.62 -16.31 -2.77
CA TYR A 378 19.88 -15.84 -4.13
C TYR A 378 21.32 -15.42 -4.33
N LYS A 379 21.97 -14.82 -3.33
CA LYS A 379 23.40 -14.60 -3.31
C LYS A 379 24.15 -15.91 -3.52
N TYR A 380 23.85 -16.95 -2.73
CA TYR A 380 24.48 -18.26 -2.90
C TYR A 380 24.19 -18.86 -4.28
N VAL A 381 22.94 -18.81 -4.75
CA VAL A 381 22.55 -19.30 -6.08
C VAL A 381 23.35 -18.57 -7.16
N PHE A 382 23.42 -17.24 -7.13
CA PHE A 382 24.14 -16.49 -8.16
C PHE A 382 25.66 -16.59 -8.04
N GLU A 383 26.23 -16.59 -6.83
CA GLU A 383 27.67 -16.86 -6.64
C GLU A 383 28.05 -18.25 -7.14
N HIS A 384 27.20 -19.26 -6.90
CA HIS A 384 27.45 -20.65 -7.29
C HIS A 384 27.27 -20.89 -8.80
N TYR A 385 26.24 -20.32 -9.41
CA TYR A 385 25.90 -20.58 -10.82
C TYR A 385 26.43 -19.50 -11.78
N CYS A 386 26.66 -18.27 -11.32
CA CYS A 386 26.87 -17.07 -12.15
C CYS A 386 28.18 -16.33 -11.95
N ASN A 387 29.13 -16.88 -11.18
CA ASN A 387 30.47 -16.39 -10.82
C ASN A 387 30.50 -15.74 -9.42
N PRO A 388 31.48 -16.05 -8.54
CA PRO A 388 31.59 -15.55 -7.17
C PRO A 388 31.75 -14.02 -6.98
N ASN A 389 31.78 -13.22 -8.05
CA ASN A 389 31.87 -11.75 -7.96
C ASN A 389 30.53 -11.05 -8.26
N CYS A 390 29.42 -11.78 -8.31
CA CYS A 390 28.08 -11.30 -8.68
C CYS A 390 27.22 -10.86 -7.50
#